data_AF-A0A3M1LEQ7-F1
#
_entry.id   AF-A0A3M1LEQ7-F1
#
_cell.length_a   1.000
_cell.length_b   1.000
_cell.length_c   1.000
_cell.angle_alpha   90.00
_cell.angle_beta   90.00
_cell.angle_gamma   90.00
#
_symmetry.space_group_name_H-M   'P 1'
#
loop_
_entity.id
_entity.type
_entity.pdbx_description
1 polymer ?
#
loop_
_entity_poly.entity_id
_entity_poly.type
_entity_poly.pdbx_seq_one_letter_code
_entity_poly.pdbx_strand_id
1 'polypeptide(L)' 'MFKKHKCDICNKSFKQIEELMQHMQVIHGSNSKYLCFECNKEFDNGEDLRAHVRAYHTYKR' A
#
# COMPACT_ATOMS: atom_id res chain seq x y z
N MET A 1 27.05 -7.00 -17.72
CA MET A 1 26.13 -7.80 -16.86
C MET A 1 24.96 -6.91 -16.47
N PHE A 2 23.85 -6.92 -17.23
CA PHE A 2 22.69 -6.09 -16.92
C PHE A 2 22.07 -6.57 -15.60
N LYS A 3 22.21 -5.77 -14.54
CA LYS A 3 21.57 -6.04 -13.26
C LYS A 3 20.07 -5.73 -13.42
N LYS A 4 19.28 -6.75 -13.77
CA LYS A 4 17.82 -6.64 -13.91
C LYS A 4 17.20 -6.59 -12.53
N HIS A 5 16.22 -5.70 -12.33
CA HIS A 5 15.43 -5.65 -11.11
C HIS A 5 14.30 -6.68 -11.25
N LYS A 6 14.41 -7.80 -10.53
CA LYS A 6 13.46 -8.91 -10.64
C LYS A 6 12.45 -8.85 -9.50
N CYS A 7 11.21 -9.21 -9.82
CA CYS A 7 10.19 -9.46 -8.83
C CYS A 7 10.37 -10.86 -8.25
N ASP A 8 10.57 -10.97 -6.95
CA ASP A 8 10.77 -12.25 -6.27
C ASP A 8 9.49 -13.10 -6.17
N ILE A 9 8.31 -12.52 -6.46
CA ILE A 9 7.01 -13.18 -6.33
C ILE A 9 6.59 -13.85 -7.65
N CYS A 10 6.66 -13.11 -8.77
CA CYS A 10 6.27 -13.62 -10.08
C CYS A 10 7.43 -13.73 -11.09
N ASN A 11 8.68 -13.49 -10.67
CA ASN A 11 9.89 -13.57 -11.49
C ASN A 11 9.93 -12.63 -12.71
N LYS A 12 9.02 -11.64 -12.79
CA LYS A 12 9.06 -10.62 -13.84
C LYS A 12 10.30 -9.75 -13.70
N SER A 13 10.91 -9.36 -14.83
CA SER A 13 12.12 -8.53 -14.85
C SER A 13 11.80 -7.13 -15.35
N PHE A 14 12.31 -6.13 -14.64
CA PHE A 14 12.16 -4.71 -14.94
C PHE A 14 13.52 -4.07 -15.24
N LYS A 15 13.49 -2.97 -16.00
CA LYS A 15 14.71 -2.23 -16.37
C LYS A 15 15.15 -1.30 -15.24
N GLN A 16 14.19 -0.73 -14.51
CA GLN A 16 14.43 0.19 -13.38
C GLN A 16 13.84 -0.33 -12.06
N ILE A 17 14.37 0.16 -10.93
CA ILE A 17 13.83 -0.13 -9.59
C ILE A 17 12.42 0.44 -9.43
N GLU A 18 12.16 1.63 -9.97
CA GLU A 18 10.87 2.31 -9.85
C GLU A 18 9.73 1.52 -10.52
N GLU A 19 10.02 0.92 -11.68
CA GLU A 19 9.10 -0.01 -12.36
C GLU A 19 8.83 -1.27 -11.52
N LEU A 20 9.87 -1.83 -10.87
CA LEU A 20 9.71 -2.96 -9.96
C LEU A 20 8.89 -2.56 -8.72
N MET A 21 9.11 -1.38 -8.15
CA MET A 21 8.35 -0.89 -6.98
C MET A 21 6.88 -0.66 -7.32
N GLN A 22 6.57 -0.01 -8.45
CA GLN A 22 5.20 0.16 -8.90
C GLN A 22 4.54 -1.20 -9.18
N HIS A 23 5.24 -2.11 -9.86
CA HIS A 23 4.75 -3.46 -10.07
C HIS A 23 4.47 -4.19 -8.76
N MET A 24 5.39 -4.11 -7.81
CA MET A 24 5.22 -4.66 -6.48
C MET A 24 3.97 -4.06 -5.85
N GLN A 25 3.82 -2.74 -5.82
CA GLN A 25 2.67 -2.07 -5.21
C GLN A 25 1.32 -2.42 -5.86
N VAL A 26 1.25 -2.52 -7.19
CA VAL A 26 -0.01 -2.71 -7.94
C VAL A 26 -0.42 -4.18 -8.05
N ILE A 27 0.54 -5.09 -8.17
CA ILE A 27 0.28 -6.50 -8.50
C ILE A 27 0.48 -7.43 -7.30
N HIS A 28 1.40 -7.08 -6.40
CA HIS A 28 1.77 -7.91 -5.25
C HIS A 28 1.60 -7.22 -3.91
N GLY A 29 1.38 -5.91 -3.92
CA GLY A 29 0.93 -5.15 -2.80
C GLY A 29 -0.51 -5.59 -2.60
N SER A 30 -0.77 -6.32 -1.53
CA SER A 30 -1.93 -5.95 -0.75
C SER A 30 -1.80 -4.45 -0.62
N ASN A 31 -2.63 -3.67 -1.34
CA ASN A 31 -2.66 -2.21 -1.25
C ASN A 31 -2.33 -1.89 0.19
N SER A 32 -1.32 -1.08 0.46
CA SER A 32 -0.94 -0.74 1.83
C SER A 32 -2.09 0.11 2.39
N LYS A 33 -3.22 -0.55 2.63
CA LYS A 33 -4.45 0.06 2.99
C LYS A 33 -4.25 0.38 4.44
N TYR A 34 -4.35 1.65 4.72
CA TYR A 34 -4.32 2.17 6.06
C TYR A 34 -5.57 1.61 6.74
N LEU A 35 -5.36 0.63 7.62
CA LEU A 35 -6.44 -0.02 8.34
C LEU A 35 -6.82 0.81 9.55
N CYS A 36 -8.11 1.04 9.74
CA CYS A 36 -8.61 1.58 10.98
C CYS A 36 -8.56 0.49 12.06
N PHE A 37 -7.83 0.70 13.14
CA PHE A 37 -7.74 -0.27 14.24
C PHE A 37 -9.08 -0.49 14.97
N GLU A 38 -9.97 0.50 14.94
CA GLU A 38 -11.27 0.45 15.64
C GLU A 38 -12.33 -0.34 14.87
N CYS A 39 -12.28 -0.37 13.53
CA CYS A 39 -13.30 -1.03 12.70
C CYS A 39 -12.76 -1.89 11.55
N ASN A 40 -11.43 -2.04 11.43
CA ASN A 40 -10.72 -2.73 10.35
C ASN A 40 -11.10 -2.28 8.94
N LYS A 41 -11.63 -1.07 8.79
CA LYS A 41 -11.90 -0.50 7.47
C LYS A 41 -10.59 -0.10 6.80
N GLU A 42 -10.50 -0.45 5.53
CA GLU A 42 -9.36 -0.23 4.67
C GLU A 42 -9.44 1.12 3.94
N PHE A 43 -8.33 1.87 3.90
CA PHE A 43 -8.22 3.16 3.19
C PHE A 43 -6.97 3.20 2.31
N ASP A 44 -7.06 3.81 1.12
CA ASP A 44 -5.94 3.83 0.16
C ASP A 44 -4.80 4.78 0.57
N ASN A 45 -5.05 5.71 1.49
CA ASN A 45 -4.04 6.62 2.03
C ASN A 45 -4.27 6.96 3.52
N GLY A 46 -3.23 7.48 4.17
CA GLY A 46 -3.26 7.81 5.58
C GLY A 46 -4.09 9.06 5.92
N GLU A 47 -4.36 9.93 4.95
CA GLU A 47 -5.22 11.11 5.16
C GLU A 47 -6.69 10.71 5.31
N ASP A 48 -7.15 9.80 4.46
CA ASP A 48 -8.50 9.23 4.53
C ASP A 48 -8.71 8.42 5.81
N LEU A 49 -7.73 7.62 6.22
CA LEU A 49 -7.78 6.94 7.53
C LEU A 49 -7.89 7.95 8.67
N ARG A 50 -7.07 9.02 8.68
CA ARG A 50 -7.11 10.05 9.73
C ARG A 50 -8.44 10.80 9.75
N ALA A 51 -8.99 11.13 8.59
CA ALA A 51 -10.31 11.77 8.49
C ALA A 51 -11.41 10.84 9.03
N HIS A 52 -11.37 9.56 8.67
CA HIS A 52 -12.30 8.55 9.15
C HIS A 52 -12.22 8.37 10.67
N VAL A 53 -11.03 8.18 11.24
CA VAL A 53 -10.87 8.08 12.71
C VAL A 53 -11.40 9.34 13.37
N ARG A 54 -11.14 10.52 12.78
CA ARG A 54 -11.66 11.78 13.32
C ARG A 54 -13.19 11.87 13.31
N ALA A 55 -13.84 11.44 12.25
CA ALA A 55 -15.29 11.56 12.10
C ALA A 55 -16.08 10.46 12.84
N TYR A 56 -15.55 9.24 12.88
CA TYR A 56 -16.29 8.05 13.33
C TYR A 56 -15.78 7.46 14.64
N HIS A 57 -14.54 7.74 15.03
CA HIS A 57 -13.91 7.14 16.22
C HIS A 57 -13.45 8.15 17.27
N THR A 58 -13.42 9.45 16.97
CA THR A 58 -13.30 10.48 18.02
C THR A 58 -14.62 10.61 18.75
N TYR A 59 -14.83 9.75 19.73
CA TYR A 59 -15.83 10.00 20.76
C TYR A 59 -15.47 11.33 21.43
N LYS A 60 -16.25 12.37 21.10
CA LYS A 60 -16.42 13.52 21.99
C LYS A 60 -16.92 12.97 23.31
N ARG A 61 -16.07 13.05 24.33
CA ARG A 61 -16.46 12.85 25.72
C ARG A 61 -17.36 14.00 26.18
#